data_AF-A0A4U6CRF0-F1
#
_entry.id   AF-A0A4U6CRF0-F1
#
_cell.length_a   1.000
_cell.length_b   1.000
_cell.length_c   1.000
_cell.angle_alpha   90.00
_cell.angle_beta   90.00
_cell.angle_gamma   90.00
#
_symmetry.space_group_name_H-M   'P 1'
#
loop_
_entity.id
_entity.type
_entity.pdbx_description
1 polymer ?
#
loop_
_entity_poly.entity_id
_entity_poly.type
_entity_poly.pdbx_seq_one_letter_code
_entity_poly.pdbx_strand_id
1 'polypeptide(L)'
;MKNSKSILFATGIFTMSLIMSCGDASKKDMKDADKNLKEANKDLKEAAVDANDEAKLKAKSDWQNFKMESDSEIVAMQNQTTRFKEKIQKANKKEKIKLTADLKNVEQKLDSQKRKLETKNAEFEASIDKFDASVETKNESFQREFKHDMNELGGAVKDLFKDNVK
;
A
#
# COMPACT_ATOMS: atom_id res chain seq x y z
N MET A 1 -20.79 1.67 -16.16
CA MET A 1 -21.36 0.61 -15.29
C MET A 1 -20.38 -0.55 -15.24
N LYS A 2 -20.17 -1.06 -14.02
CA LYS A 2 -19.14 -2.04 -13.62
C LYS A 2 -19.46 -3.43 -14.15
N ASN A 3 -18.44 -4.14 -14.63
CA ASN A 3 -18.52 -5.58 -14.89
C ASN A 3 -17.93 -6.30 -13.66
N SER A 4 -18.81 -6.62 -12.72
CA SER A 4 -18.53 -7.48 -11.57
C SER A 4 -18.54 -8.94 -12.04
N LYS A 5 -17.44 -9.67 -11.82
CA LYS A 5 -17.45 -11.14 -11.85
C LYS A 5 -17.18 -11.63 -10.44
N SER A 6 -18.25 -11.88 -9.70
CA SER A 6 -18.22 -12.58 -8.42
C SER A 6 -17.73 -14.02 -8.65
N ILE A 7 -16.63 -14.39 -8.01
CA ILE A 7 -16.13 -15.77 -7.96
C ILE A 7 -16.94 -16.49 -6.88
N LEU A 8 -17.75 -17.46 -7.31
CA LEU A 8 -18.47 -18.40 -6.46
C LEU A 8 -17.46 -19.41 -5.89
N PHE A 9 -17.24 -19.38 -4.57
CA PHE A 9 -16.62 -20.48 -3.84
C PHE A 9 -17.66 -21.60 -3.70
N ALA A 10 -17.49 -22.69 -4.45
CA ALA A 10 -18.28 -23.90 -4.27
C ALA A 10 -17.65 -24.76 -3.17
N THR A 11 -18.28 -24.79 -1.99
CA THR A 11 -18.02 -25.75 -0.92
C THR A 11 -18.54 -27.13 -1.34
N GLY A 12 -17.65 -28.00 -1.82
CA GLY A 12 -17.96 -29.40 -2.11
C GLY A 12 -17.78 -30.28 -0.88
N ILE A 13 -18.88 -30.70 -0.26
CA ILE A 13 -18.89 -31.80 0.72
C ILE A 13 -18.83 -33.10 -0.06
N PHE A 14 -17.71 -33.83 0.03
CA PHE A 14 -17.55 -35.14 -0.60
C PHE A 14 -18.03 -36.24 0.36
N THR A 15 -19.22 -36.77 0.12
CA THR A 15 -19.73 -37.97 0.81
C THR A 15 -19.01 -39.21 0.31
N MET A 16 -18.23 -39.85 1.18
CA MET A 16 -17.49 -41.07 0.89
C MET A 16 -18.44 -42.28 0.92
N SER A 17 -18.79 -42.83 -0.24
CA SER A 17 -19.39 -44.16 -0.34
C SER A 17 -18.31 -45.16 -0.76
N LEU A 18 -17.80 -45.93 0.19
CA LEU A 18 -16.85 -47.03 -0.06
C LEU A 18 -17.63 -48.33 -0.25
N ILE A 19 -17.72 -48.81 -1.49
CA ILE A 19 -18.07 -50.20 -1.80
C ILE A 19 -16.76 -50.92 -2.09
N MET A 20 -16.27 -51.71 -1.14
CA MET A 20 -15.07 -52.54 -1.32
C MET A 20 -15.46 -53.96 -1.77
N SER A 21 -15.05 -54.34 -2.98
CA SER A 21 -15.02 -55.74 -3.44
C SER A 21 -13.61 -56.07 -3.97
N CYS A 22 -13.00 -57.03 -3.27
CA CYS A 22 -11.85 -57.91 -3.53
C CYS A 22 -10.85 -57.67 -4.70
N GLY A 23 -9.55 -57.61 -4.36
CA GLY A 23 -8.42 -57.91 -5.26
C GLY A 23 -7.16 -57.10 -4.94
N ASP A 24 -5.96 -57.70 -4.94
CA ASP A 24 -4.67 -57.03 -4.60
C ASP A 24 -4.33 -55.79 -5.45
N ALA A 25 -5.02 -55.56 -6.56
CA ALA A 25 -5.01 -54.29 -7.30
C ALA A 25 -5.48 -53.09 -6.43
N SER A 26 -6.47 -53.30 -5.56
CA SER A 26 -7.00 -52.29 -4.62
C SER A 26 -5.94 -51.74 -3.66
N LYS A 27 -4.96 -52.54 -3.23
CA LYS A 27 -3.88 -52.07 -2.34
C LYS A 27 -2.85 -51.22 -3.07
N LYS A 28 -2.64 -51.46 -4.37
CA LYS A 28 -1.72 -50.68 -5.20
C LYS A 28 -2.37 -49.36 -5.58
N ASP A 29 -3.63 -49.40 -6.02
CA ASP A 29 -4.42 -48.22 -6.36
C ASP A 29 -4.63 -47.29 -5.15
N MET A 30 -4.80 -47.84 -3.94
CA MET A 30 -4.93 -47.04 -2.72
C MET A 30 -3.60 -46.43 -2.26
N LYS A 31 -2.47 -47.10 -2.48
CA LYS A 31 -1.13 -46.54 -2.21
C LYS A 31 -0.75 -45.46 -3.21
N ASP A 32 -1.07 -45.66 -4.48
CA ASP A 32 -0.83 -44.68 -5.54
C ASP A 32 -1.75 -43.45 -5.35
N ALA A 33 -3.01 -43.65 -4.95
CA ALA A 33 -3.91 -42.55 -4.58
C ALA A 33 -3.41 -41.76 -3.36
N ASP A 34 -2.96 -42.42 -2.29
CA ASP A 34 -2.39 -41.74 -1.10
C ASP A 34 -1.09 -40.98 -1.43
N LYS A 35 -0.25 -41.54 -2.31
CA LYS A 35 0.97 -40.88 -2.79
C LYS A 35 0.64 -39.64 -3.64
N ASN A 36 -0.27 -39.75 -4.59
CA ASN A 36 -0.71 -38.63 -5.43
C ASN A 36 -1.33 -37.50 -4.59
N LEU A 37 -2.08 -37.84 -3.53
CA LEU A 37 -2.71 -36.86 -2.64
C LEU A 37 -1.67 -36.14 -1.76
N LYS A 38 -0.62 -36.85 -1.34
CA LYS A 38 0.53 -36.25 -0.62
C LYS A 38 1.37 -35.34 -1.53
N GLU A 39 1.62 -35.74 -2.77
CA GLU A 39 2.32 -34.94 -3.77
C GLU A 39 1.51 -33.68 -4.12
N ALA A 40 0.22 -33.81 -4.43
CA ALA A 40 -0.65 -32.65 -4.68
C ALA A 40 -0.74 -31.68 -3.50
N ASN A 41 -0.76 -32.18 -2.26
CA ASN A 41 -0.71 -31.34 -1.06
C ASN A 41 0.63 -30.63 -0.89
N LYS A 42 1.73 -31.26 -1.31
CA LYS A 42 3.06 -30.65 -1.28
C LYS A 42 3.15 -29.57 -2.35
N ASP A 43 2.77 -29.87 -3.58
CA ASP A 43 2.76 -28.92 -4.70
C ASP A 43 1.85 -27.73 -4.40
N LEU A 44 0.68 -27.94 -3.79
CA LEU A 44 -0.21 -26.85 -3.37
C LEU A 44 0.42 -25.98 -2.27
N LYS A 45 1.16 -26.58 -1.33
CA LYS A 45 1.89 -25.84 -0.30
C LYS A 45 3.07 -25.06 -0.88
N GLU A 46 3.84 -25.67 -1.79
CA GLU A 46 4.95 -25.01 -2.48
C GLU A 46 4.43 -23.86 -3.35
N ALA A 47 3.38 -24.08 -4.15
CA ALA A 47 2.73 -23.02 -4.92
C ALA A 47 2.16 -21.89 -4.04
N ALA A 48 1.64 -22.22 -2.85
CA ALA A 48 1.19 -21.21 -1.90
C ALA A 48 2.35 -20.41 -1.27
N VAL A 49 3.51 -21.05 -1.06
CA VAL A 49 4.73 -20.39 -0.57
C VAL A 49 5.32 -19.48 -1.66
N ASP A 50 5.47 -19.98 -2.88
CA ASP A 50 6.01 -19.21 -4.01
C ASP A 50 5.13 -18.00 -4.33
N ALA A 51 3.81 -18.18 -4.37
CA ALA A 51 2.87 -17.08 -4.57
C ALA A 51 2.93 -16.05 -3.43
N ASN A 52 3.16 -16.48 -2.20
CA ASN A 52 3.33 -15.59 -1.05
C ASN A 52 4.64 -14.80 -1.12
N ASP A 53 5.73 -15.42 -1.56
CA ASP A 53 7.02 -14.77 -1.74
C ASP A 53 7.00 -13.75 -2.89
N GLU A 54 6.39 -14.09 -4.02
CA GLU A 54 6.17 -13.17 -5.13
C GLU A 54 5.30 -11.96 -4.71
N ALA A 55 4.20 -12.20 -4.00
CA ALA A 55 3.33 -11.14 -3.50
C ALA A 55 4.07 -10.22 -2.52
N LYS A 56 4.88 -10.78 -1.62
CA LYS A 56 5.73 -10.02 -0.69
C LYS A 56 6.77 -9.17 -1.42
N LEU A 57 7.44 -9.73 -2.43
CA LEU A 57 8.41 -8.98 -3.25
C LEU A 57 7.73 -7.82 -3.98
N LYS A 58 6.56 -8.05 -4.58
CA LYS A 58 5.77 -7.01 -5.22
C LYS A 58 5.36 -5.93 -4.23
N ALA A 59 4.84 -6.29 -3.06
CA ALA A 59 4.45 -5.35 -2.02
C ALA A 59 5.63 -4.49 -1.54
N LYS A 60 6.83 -5.09 -1.39
CA LYS A 60 8.07 -4.36 -1.08
C LYS A 60 8.41 -3.35 -2.17
N SER A 61 8.42 -3.78 -3.43
CA SER A 61 8.72 -2.91 -4.56
C SER A 61 7.74 -1.75 -4.68
N ASP A 62 6.43 -2.02 -4.59
CA ASP A 62 5.38 -1.00 -4.68
C ASP A 62 5.48 0.00 -3.53
N TRP A 63 5.76 -0.47 -2.31
CA TRP A 63 5.96 0.38 -1.15
C TRP A 63 7.20 1.28 -1.30
N GLN A 64 8.32 0.72 -1.75
CA GLN A 64 9.56 1.48 -1.98
C GLN A 64 9.38 2.57 -3.03
N ASN A 65 8.70 2.24 -4.14
CA ASN A 65 8.38 3.23 -5.18
C ASN A 65 7.49 4.35 -4.63
N PHE A 66 6.41 4.00 -3.94
CA PHE A 66 5.51 4.97 -3.33
C PHE A 66 6.25 5.89 -2.33
N LYS A 67 7.12 5.32 -1.47
CA LYS A 67 7.88 6.09 -0.50
C LYS A 67 8.84 7.05 -1.19
N MET A 68 9.58 6.58 -2.20
CA MET A 68 10.51 7.41 -2.95
C MET A 68 9.80 8.59 -3.64
N GLU A 69 8.67 8.33 -4.30
CA GLU A 69 7.83 9.38 -4.90
C GLU A 69 7.37 10.40 -3.85
N SER A 70 6.88 9.91 -2.72
CA SER A 70 6.36 10.73 -1.63
C SER A 70 7.44 11.58 -0.94
N ASP A 71 8.62 11.02 -0.71
CA ASP A 71 9.79 11.75 -0.19
C ASP A 71 10.22 12.85 -1.17
N SER A 72 10.24 12.55 -2.47
CA SER A 72 10.56 13.52 -3.53
C SER A 72 9.55 14.68 -3.55
N GLU A 73 8.25 14.38 -3.46
CA GLU A 73 7.19 15.40 -3.39
C GLU A 73 7.33 16.28 -2.14
N ILE A 74 7.61 15.68 -0.97
CA ILE A 74 7.85 16.42 0.27
C ILE A 74 9.03 17.37 0.10
N VAL A 75 10.17 16.89 -0.42
CA VAL A 75 11.37 17.71 -0.63
C VAL A 75 11.11 18.84 -1.62
N ALA A 76 10.41 18.56 -2.72
CA ALA A 76 10.02 19.57 -3.69
C ALA A 76 9.18 20.68 -3.04
N MET A 77 8.25 20.30 -2.16
CA MET A 77 7.39 21.24 -1.44
C MET A 77 8.17 22.03 -0.38
N GLN A 78 9.11 21.42 0.36
CA GLN A 78 10.01 22.12 1.29
C GLN A 78 10.88 23.16 0.57
N ASN A 79 11.36 22.83 -0.62
CA ASN A 79 12.10 23.79 -1.45
C ASN A 79 11.20 24.94 -1.90
N GLN A 80 9.92 24.67 -2.19
CA GLN A 80 8.95 25.69 -2.54
C GLN A 80 8.61 26.60 -1.35
N THR A 81 8.38 26.05 -0.15
CA THR A 81 8.12 26.86 1.06
C THR A 81 9.32 27.75 1.40
N THR A 82 10.54 27.26 1.21
CA THR A 82 11.77 28.05 1.37
C THR A 82 11.80 29.25 0.43
N ARG A 83 11.52 29.04 -0.86
CA ARG A 83 11.40 30.14 -1.84
C ARG A 83 10.30 31.14 -1.47
N PHE A 84 9.21 30.66 -0.88
CA PHE A 84 8.12 31.51 -0.42
C PHE A 84 8.50 32.39 0.77
N LYS A 85 9.34 31.90 1.70
CA LYS A 85 9.88 32.75 2.79
C LYS A 85 10.58 33.99 2.23
N GLU A 86 11.40 33.82 1.20
CA GLU A 86 12.11 34.94 0.54
C GLU A 86 11.15 35.94 -0.10
N LYS A 87 10.11 35.46 -0.79
CA LYS A 87 9.08 36.33 -1.38
C LYS A 87 8.30 37.10 -0.32
N ILE A 88 7.94 36.45 0.79
CA ILE A 88 7.23 37.07 1.91
C ILE A 88 8.04 38.21 2.53
N GLN A 89 9.37 38.11 2.57
CA GLN A 89 10.20 39.20 3.09
C GLN A 89 10.08 40.49 2.28
N LYS A 90 9.76 40.38 0.99
CA LYS A 90 9.59 41.51 0.06
C LYS A 90 8.16 42.06 0.02
N ALA A 91 7.20 41.38 0.65
CA ALA A 91 5.80 41.81 0.68
C ALA A 91 5.60 43.00 1.63
N ASN A 92 4.51 43.74 1.43
CA ASN A 92 4.13 44.82 2.35
C ASN A 92 3.77 44.27 3.74
N LYS A 93 3.74 45.13 4.77
CA LYS A 93 3.56 44.72 6.17
C LYS A 93 2.29 43.88 6.39
N LYS A 94 1.17 44.23 5.76
CA LYS A 94 -0.11 43.53 5.94
C LYS A 94 -0.07 42.13 5.31
N GLU A 95 0.40 42.04 4.07
CA GLU A 95 0.56 40.76 3.36
C GLU A 95 1.59 39.87 4.03
N LYS A 96 2.71 40.44 4.47
CA LYS A 96 3.78 39.70 5.16
C LYS A 96 3.24 38.97 6.39
N ILE A 97 2.39 39.60 7.19
CA ILE A 97 1.77 38.98 8.37
C ILE A 97 0.88 37.80 7.94
N LYS A 98 -0.04 38.02 6.99
CA LYS A 98 -0.95 36.98 6.49
C LYS A 98 -0.18 35.79 5.91
N LEU A 99 0.70 36.06 4.94
CA LEU A 99 1.47 35.02 4.25
C LEU A 99 2.41 34.25 5.18
N THR A 100 2.98 34.91 6.21
CA THR A 100 3.82 34.21 7.21
C THR A 100 2.99 33.21 8.00
N ALA A 101 1.77 33.58 8.41
CA ALA A 101 0.88 32.68 9.13
C ALA A 101 0.43 31.51 8.25
N ASP A 102 0.02 31.80 7.02
CA ASP A 102 -0.44 30.76 6.08
C ASP A 102 0.71 29.81 5.71
N LEU A 103 1.92 30.33 5.45
CA LEU A 103 3.10 29.52 5.18
C LEU A 103 3.47 28.64 6.38
N LYS A 104 3.40 29.17 7.61
CA LYS A 104 3.65 28.37 8.82
C LYS A 104 2.69 27.19 8.94
N ASN A 105 1.41 27.39 8.63
CA ASN A 105 0.42 26.30 8.64
C ASN A 105 0.76 25.23 7.59
N VAL A 106 1.17 25.64 6.39
CA VAL A 106 1.64 24.72 5.34
C VAL A 106 2.86 23.92 5.81
N GLU A 107 3.84 24.58 6.41
CA GLU A 107 5.06 23.91 6.89
C GLU A 107 4.76 22.90 8.00
N GLN A 108 3.86 23.22 8.93
CA GLN A 108 3.43 22.30 9.98
C GLN A 108 2.70 21.07 9.41
N LYS A 109 1.85 21.25 8.40
CA LYS A 109 1.18 20.15 7.71
C LYS A 109 2.18 19.27 6.95
N LEU A 110 3.12 19.88 6.24
CA LEU A 110 4.16 19.16 5.51
C LEU A 110 5.04 18.30 6.42
N ASP A 111 5.43 18.85 7.56
CA ASP A 111 6.20 18.17 8.60
C ASP A 111 5.39 17.02 9.26
N SER A 112 4.08 17.21 9.42
CA SER A 112 3.17 16.13 9.84
C SER A 112 3.11 14.99 8.82
N GLN A 113 3.01 15.31 7.52
CA GLN A 113 3.01 14.29 6.45
C GLN A 113 4.31 13.51 6.42
N LYS A 114 5.45 14.19 6.56
CA LYS A 114 6.76 13.52 6.66
C LYS A 114 6.78 12.49 7.80
N ARG A 115 6.33 12.87 9.00
CA ARG A 115 6.25 11.94 10.14
C ARG A 115 5.28 10.78 9.89
N LYS A 116 4.12 11.04 9.28
CA LYS A 116 3.16 9.99 8.91
C LYS A 116 3.80 8.97 7.98
N LEU A 117 4.52 9.42 6.95
CA LEU A 117 5.23 8.54 6.00
C LEU A 117 6.35 7.73 6.67
N GLU A 118 7.16 8.36 7.52
CA GLU A 118 8.22 7.68 8.28
C GLU A 118 7.66 6.61 9.23
N THR A 119 6.60 6.95 9.97
CA THR A 119 5.91 6.01 10.86
C THR A 119 5.35 4.82 10.08
N LYS A 120 4.65 5.09 8.96
CA LYS A 120 4.08 4.04 8.14
C LYS A 120 5.16 3.16 7.51
N ASN A 121 6.30 3.73 7.14
CA ASN A 121 7.43 2.95 6.64
C ASN A 121 7.96 1.97 7.69
N ALA A 122 8.10 2.41 8.95
CA ALA A 122 8.51 1.52 10.03
C ALA A 122 7.50 0.39 10.27
N GLU A 123 6.20 0.69 10.22
CA GLU A 123 5.13 -0.32 10.31
C GLU A 123 5.18 -1.32 9.15
N PHE A 124 5.43 -0.83 7.93
CA PHE A 124 5.56 -1.67 6.74
C PHE A 124 6.71 -2.66 6.89
N GLU A 125 7.92 -2.17 7.20
CA GLU A 125 9.11 -3.02 7.37
C GLU A 125 8.94 -4.05 8.49
N ALA A 126 8.23 -3.71 9.58
CA ALA A 126 7.95 -4.63 10.67
C ALA A 126 6.89 -5.70 10.33
N SER A 127 6.00 -5.43 9.38
CA SER A 127 4.87 -6.31 9.04
C SER A 127 5.06 -7.14 7.77
N ILE A 128 5.94 -6.70 6.87
CA ILE A 128 6.14 -7.34 5.57
C ILE A 128 6.67 -8.78 5.65
N ASP A 129 7.36 -9.13 6.74
CA ASP A 129 7.81 -10.51 6.94
C ASP A 129 6.70 -11.48 7.34
N LYS A 130 5.59 -10.95 7.86
CA LYS A 130 4.37 -11.69 8.20
C LYS A 130 3.26 -11.40 7.19
N PHE A 131 3.64 -11.11 5.93
CA PHE A 131 2.74 -10.61 4.91
C PHE A 131 1.44 -11.42 4.85
N ASP A 132 0.33 -10.71 5.01
CA ASP A 132 -1.02 -11.22 4.81
C ASP A 132 -1.84 -10.18 4.02
N ALA A 133 -3.02 -10.58 3.55
CA ALA A 133 -3.91 -9.69 2.78
C ALA A 133 -4.32 -8.40 3.54
N SER A 134 -4.19 -8.38 4.87
CA SER A 134 -4.49 -7.20 5.68
C SER A 134 -3.38 -6.14 5.57
N VAL A 135 -2.12 -6.56 5.41
CA VAL A 135 -0.98 -5.65 5.22
C VAL A 135 -1.14 -4.89 3.91
N GLU A 136 -1.47 -5.59 2.82
CA GLU A 136 -1.71 -4.97 1.50
C GLU A 136 -2.84 -3.93 1.58
N THR A 137 -4.01 -4.31 2.09
CA THR A 137 -5.18 -3.43 2.20
C THR A 137 -4.88 -2.16 3.01
N LYS A 138 -4.18 -2.29 4.15
CA LYS A 138 -3.81 -1.16 5.01
C LYS A 138 -2.86 -0.20 4.29
N ASN A 139 -1.91 -0.73 3.52
CA ASN A 139 -0.95 0.09 2.80
C ASN A 139 -1.62 0.85 1.65
N GLU A 140 -2.48 0.20 0.88
CA GLU A 140 -3.22 0.89 -0.18
C GLU A 140 -4.08 2.02 0.37
N SER A 141 -4.76 1.80 1.50
CA SER A 141 -5.57 2.83 2.14
C SER A 141 -4.72 4.03 2.57
N PHE A 142 -3.56 3.75 3.18
CA PHE A 142 -2.61 4.80 3.54
C PHE A 142 -2.12 5.56 2.30
N GLN A 143 -1.72 4.88 1.23
CA GLN A 143 -1.23 5.52 0.02
C GLN A 143 -2.26 6.47 -0.59
N ARG A 144 -3.55 6.10 -0.59
CA ARG A 144 -4.64 6.97 -1.06
C ARG A 144 -4.83 8.20 -0.18
N GLU A 145 -4.89 8.03 1.14
CA GLU A 145 -5.01 9.14 2.10
C GLU A 145 -3.82 10.09 1.95
N PHE A 146 -2.61 9.54 1.96
CA PHE A 146 -1.38 10.32 1.86
C PHE A 146 -1.33 11.15 0.57
N LYS A 147 -1.64 10.54 -0.58
CA LYS A 147 -1.71 11.25 -1.87
C LYS A 147 -2.79 12.34 -1.84
N HIS A 148 -3.93 12.09 -1.21
CA HIS A 148 -4.97 13.10 -1.07
C HIS A 148 -4.49 14.29 -0.22
N ASP A 149 -3.94 14.02 0.97
CA ASP A 149 -3.39 15.03 1.87
C ASP A 149 -2.29 15.87 1.18
N MET A 150 -1.39 15.23 0.43
CA MET A 150 -0.33 15.91 -0.31
C MET A 150 -0.87 16.77 -1.45
N ASN A 151 -1.92 16.33 -2.15
CA ASN A 151 -2.59 17.11 -3.17
C ASN A 151 -3.27 18.36 -2.59
N GLU A 152 -3.99 18.21 -1.47
CA GLU A 152 -4.59 19.35 -0.77
C GLU A 152 -3.54 20.35 -0.31
N LEU A 153 -2.42 19.85 0.25
CA LEU A 153 -1.31 20.67 0.68
C LEU A 153 -0.66 21.41 -0.50
N GLY A 154 -0.47 20.73 -1.63
CA GLY A 154 0.00 21.36 -2.87
C GLY A 154 -0.96 22.44 -3.39
N GLY A 155 -2.27 22.25 -3.23
CA GLY A 155 -3.28 23.28 -3.48
C GLY A 155 -3.09 24.50 -2.59
N ALA A 156 -3.01 24.29 -1.27
CA ALA A 156 -2.79 25.35 -0.30
C ALA A 156 -1.50 26.14 -0.58
N VAL A 157 -0.41 25.46 -0.93
CA VAL A 157 0.86 26.08 -1.33
C VAL A 157 0.68 26.97 -2.57
N LYS A 158 -0.04 26.50 -3.60
CA LYS A 158 -0.31 27.30 -4.82
C LYS A 158 -1.16 28.53 -4.52
N ASP A 159 -2.14 28.39 -3.64
CA ASP A 159 -3.07 29.46 -3.32
C ASP A 159 -2.44 30.57 -2.45
N LEU A 160 -1.32 30.31 -1.74
CA LEU A 160 -0.63 31.30 -0.90
C LEU A 160 -0.39 32.65 -1.59
N PHE A 161 -0.02 32.67 -2.86
CA PHE A 161 0.31 33.90 -3.59
C PHE A 161 -0.70 34.27 -4.68
N LYS A 162 -1.82 33.57 -4.77
CA LYS A 162 -2.80 33.75 -5.86
C LYS A 162 -3.38 35.17 -5.91
N ASP A 163 -3.57 35.79 -4.74
CA ASP A 163 -4.09 37.16 -4.62
C ASP A 163 -3.00 38.24 -4.71
N ASN A 164 -1.73 37.84 -4.74
CA ASN A 164 -0.56 38.74 -4.75
C ASN A 164 0.10 38.85 -6.15
N VAL A 165 -0.55 38.34 -7.20
CA VAL A 165 -0.16 38.54 -8.60
C VAL A 165 -0.86 39.81 -9.11
N LYS A 166 -0.32 40.98 -8.76
CA LYS A 166 -0.61 42.26 -9.43
C LYS A 166 0.68 43.04 -9.65
#